data_AF-A0A972JA65-F1
#
_entry.id   AF-A0A972JA65-F1
#
_cell.length_a   1.000
_cell.length_b   1.000
_cell.length_c   1.000
_cell.angle_alpha   90.00
_cell.angle_beta   90.00
_cell.angle_gamma   90.00
#
_symmetry.space_group_name_H-M   'P 1'
#
loop_
_entity.id
_entity.type
_entity.pdbx_description
1 polymer ?
#
loop_
_entity_poly.entity_id
_entity_poly.type
_entity_poly.pdbx_seq_one_letter_code
_entity_poly.pdbx_strand_id
1 'polypeptide(L)' 'MDFLLDNWYWAALAVVTGTWLLVDMVRSAGDKTQLSPVEATLLINREDAVVVDVRDIGEYQQGHIPNARHIPLA' A
#
# COMPACT_ATOMS: atom_id res chain seq x y z
N MET A 1 -12.05 -24.94 26.09
CA MET A 1 -11.32 -25.63 25.01
C MET A 1 -12.25 -26.09 23.91
N ASP A 2 -13.50 -26.41 24.24
CA ASP A 2 -14.50 -26.94 23.30
C ASP A 2 -14.84 -25.98 22.14
N PHE A 3 -14.89 -24.67 22.40
CA PHE A 3 -15.14 -23.66 21.36
C PHE A 3 -14.19 -23.76 20.16
N LEU A 4 -12.89 -24.02 20.37
CA LEU A 4 -11.90 -24.13 19.29
C LEU A 4 -12.06 -25.43 18.49
N LEU A 5 -12.52 -26.51 19.14
CA LEU A 5 -12.82 -27.78 18.47
C LEU A 5 -14.11 -27.67 17.65
N ASP A 6 -15.13 -27.03 18.23
CA ASP A 6 -16.43 -26.81 17.57
C ASP A 6 -16.36 -25.78 16.42
N ASN A 7 -15.40 -24.85 16.49
CA ASN A 7 -15.24 -23.75 15.53
C ASN A 7 -13.85 -23.71 14.90
N TRP A 8 -13.24 -24.88 14.71
CA TRP A 8 -11.85 -25.00 14.25
C TRP A 8 -11.60 -24.29 12.90
N TYR A 9 -12.61 -24.22 12.05
CA TYR A 9 -12.56 -23.53 10.75
C TYR A 9 -12.41 -22.00 10.91
N TRP A 10 -13.08 -21.38 11.89
CA TRP A 10 -12.88 -19.97 12.22
C TRP A 10 -11.51 -19.71 12.82
N ALA A 11 -11.03 -20.61 13.68
CA ALA A 11 -9.69 -20.53 14.24
C ALA A 11 -8.62 -20.64 13.13
N ALA A 12 -8.77 -21.58 12.20
CA ALA A 12 -7.89 -21.74 11.07
C ALA A 12 -7.90 -20.51 10.16
N LEU A 13 -9.07 -19.95 9.85
CA LEU A 13 -9.18 -18.73 9.06
C LEU A 13 -8.45 -17.56 9.74
N ALA A 14 -8.65 -17.35 11.04
CA ALA A 14 -7.98 -16.30 11.80
C ALA A 14 -6.46 -16.47 11.82
N VAL A 15 -5.96 -17.70 11.92
CA VAL A 15 -4.53 -18.00 11.85
C VAL A 15 -3.96 -17.69 10.46
N VAL A 16 -4.66 -18.10 9.40
CA VAL A 16 -4.20 -17.85 8.02
C VAL A 16 -4.17 -16.36 7.72
N THR A 17 -5.25 -15.63 8.00
CA THR A 17 -5.32 -14.19 7.74
C THR A 17 -4.40 -13.39 8.65
N GLY A 18 -4.31 -13.76 9.93
CA GLY A 18 -3.38 -13.15 10.88
C GLY A 18 -1.92 -13.35 10.48
N THR A 19 -1.56 -14.56 10.04
CA THR A 19 -0.21 -14.85 9.52
C THR A 19 0.07 -14.06 8.25
N TRP A 20 -0.89 -13.99 7.32
CA TRP A 20 -0.73 -13.21 6.09
C TRP A 20 -0.51 -11.73 6.38
N LEU A 21 -1.27 -11.17 7.34
CA LEU A 21 -1.12 -9.79 7.78
C LEU A 21 0.27 -9.54 8.39
N LEU A 22 0.78 -10.45 9.22
CA LEU A 22 2.13 -10.33 9.79
C LEU A 22 3.21 -10.38 8.71
N VAL A 23 3.06 -11.25 7.71
CA VAL A 23 3.99 -11.31 6.55
C VAL A 23 3.98 -9.98 5.80
N ASP A 24 2.80 -9.42 5.53
CA ASP A 24 2.68 -8.15 4.81
C ASP A 24 3.24 -6.96 5.61
N MET A 25 3.04 -6.96 6.93
CA MET A 25 3.62 -5.97 7.83
C MET A 25 5.16 -6.02 7.84
N VAL A 26 5.76 -7.22 7.84
CA VAL A 26 7.22 -7.37 7.77
C VAL A 26 7.76 -6.96 6.40
N ARG A 27 7.06 -7.31 5.31
CA ARG A 27 7.43 -6.93 3.94
C ARG A 27 7.40 -5.41 3.74
N SER A 28 6.32 -4.76 4.16
CA SER A 28 6.17 -3.29 4.07
C SER A 28 7.19 -2.55 4.94
N ALA A 29 7.52 -3.05 6.14
CA ALA A 29 8.56 -2.45 6.99
C ALA A 29 9.97 -2.50 6.37
N GLY A 30 10.26 -3.47 5.51
CA GLY A 30 11.53 -3.59 4.79
C GLY A 30 11.58 -2.80 3.48
N ASP A 31 10.45 -2.28 3.01
CA ASP A 31 10.35 -1.60 1.72
C ASP A 31 10.80 -0.14 1.84
N LYS A 32 12.04 0.11 1.42
CA LYS A 32 12.65 1.44 1.41
C LYS A 32 12.12 2.36 0.30
N THR A 33 11.23 1.87 -0.56
CA THR A 33 10.64 2.66 -1.63
C THR A 33 9.38 3.40 -1.18
N GLN A 34 8.83 3.08 -0.01
CA GLN A 34 7.67 3.77 0.55
C GLN A 34 8.06 5.12 1.14
N LEU A 35 7.17 6.09 0.97
CA LEU A 35 7.33 7.46 1.45
C LEU A 35 6.07 7.89 2.20
N SER A 36 6.26 8.59 3.32
CA SER A 36 5.17 9.32 3.96
C SER A 36 4.75 10.54 3.12
N PRO A 37 3.53 11.08 3.31
CA PRO A 37 3.10 12.31 2.64
C PRO A 37 4.04 13.50 2.88
N VAL A 38 4.65 13.57 4.07
CA VAL A 38 5.60 14.63 4.45
C VAL A 38 6.90 14.48 3.67
N GLU A 39 7.46 13.26 3.60
CA GLU A 39 8.68 12.99 2.83
C GLU A 39 8.48 13.24 1.35
N ALA A 40 7.35 12.79 0.78
CA ALA A 40 7.01 13.07 -0.61
C ALA A 40 6.94 14.58 -0.89
N THR A 41 6.33 15.35 0.01
CA THR A 41 6.25 16.82 -0.11
C THR A 41 7.62 17.47 -0.03
N LEU A 42 8.53 16.97 0.83
CA LEU A 42 9.90 17.47 0.92
C LEU A 42 10.68 17.19 -0.36
N LEU A 43 10.61 15.97 -0.89
CA LEU A 43 11.25 15.57 -2.13
C LEU A 43 10.78 16.41 -3.32
N ILE A 44 9.47 16.62 -3.44
CA ILE A 44 8.87 17.45 -4.52
C ILE A 44 9.36 18.89 -4.45
N ASN A 45 9.42 19.48 -3.25
CA ASN A 45 9.71 20.91 -3.10
C ASN A 45 11.20 21.24 -2.98
N ARG A 46 12.06 20.27 -2.62
CA ARG A 46 13.47 20.51 -2.28
C ARG A 46 14.46 19.71 -3.11
N GLU A 47 14.03 18.60 -3.72
CA GLU A 47 14.92 17.66 -4.41
C GLU A 47 14.48 17.39 -5.85
N ASP A 48 13.65 18.28 -6.42
CA ASP A 48 13.15 18.20 -7.81
C ASP A 48 12.55 16.84 -8.19
N ALA A 49 11.85 16.20 -7.23
CA ALA A 49 11.31 14.87 -7.44
C ALA A 49 10.24 14.83 -8.55
N VAL A 50 10.29 13.79 -9.38
CA VAL A 50 9.29 13.55 -10.42
C VAL A 50 8.19 12.65 -9.87
N VAL A 51 6.96 13.17 -9.86
CA VAL A 51 5.78 12.37 -9.54
C VAL A 51 5.30 11.66 -10.81
N VAL A 52 5.22 10.33 -10.75
CA VAL A 52 4.66 9.51 -11.82
C VAL A 52 3.36 8.89 -11.31
N ASP A 53 2.25 9.24 -11.97
CA ASP A 53 0.93 8.68 -11.66
C ASP A 53 0.65 7.50 -12.59
N VAL A 54 0.58 6.30 -12.00
CA VAL A 54 0.40 5.04 -12.72
C VAL A 54 -1.05 4.55 -12.75
N ARG A 55 -1.98 5.34 -12.20
CA ARG A 55 -3.41 5.03 -12.13
C ARG A 55 -4.08 5.07 -13.50
N ASP A 56 -5.32 4.62 -13.59
CA ASP A 56 -6.09 4.71 -14.82
C ASP A 56 -6.39 6.17 -15.23
N ILE A 57 -6.63 6.41 -16.52
CA ILE A 57 -6.89 7.75 -17.04
C ILE A 57 -8.11 8.42 -16.39
N GLY A 58 -9.14 7.63 -16.05
CA GLY A 58 -10.35 8.14 -15.41
C GLY A 58 -10.07 8.68 -14.00
N GLU A 59 -9.18 8.04 -13.24
CA GLU A 59 -8.78 8.48 -11.90
C GLU A 59 -7.88 9.71 -11.97
N TYR A 60 -6.93 9.71 -12.91
CA TYR A 60 -6.05 10.86 -13.14
C TYR A 60 -6.85 12.11 -13.48
N GLN A 61 -7.85 12.00 -14.36
CA GLN A 61 -8.70 13.13 -14.77
C GLN A 61 -9.61 13.65 -13.66
N GLN A 62 -10.03 12.80 -12.72
CA GLN A 62 -10.83 13.21 -11.56
C GLN A 62 -10.03 14.01 -10.54
N GLY A 63 -8.71 13.84 -10.51
CA GLY A 63 -7.81 14.59 -9.65
C GLY A 63 -6.45 13.91 -9.51
N HIS A 64 -5.39 14.70 -9.64
CA HIS A 64 -4.01 14.23 -9.52
C HIS A 64 -3.12 15.30 -8.89
N ILE A 65 -1.93 14.87 -8.44
CA ILE A 65 -0.92 15.77 -7.89
C ILE A 65 -0.44 16.71 -9.01
N PRO A 66 -0.35 18.04 -8.77
CA PRO A 66 0.13 18.97 -9.78
C PRO A 66 1.50 18.57 -10.37
N ASN A 67 1.66 18.73 -11.68
CA ASN A 67 2.86 18.38 -12.45
C ASN A 67 3.22 16.87 -12.48
N ALA A 68 2.36 15.99 -11.98
CA ALA A 68 2.55 14.55 -12.10
C ALA A 68 2.47 14.11 -13.57
N ARG A 69 3.39 13.23 -13.98
CA ARG A 69 3.39 12.59 -15.29
C ARG A 69 2.50 11.35 -15.24
N HIS A 70 1.45 11.32 -16.04
CA HIS A 70 0.59 10.15 -16.16
C HIS A 70 1.23 9.09 -17.04
N ILE A 71 1.59 7.95 -16.46
CA ILE A 71 2.18 6.78 -17.14
C ILE A 71 1.48 5.53 -16.60
N PRO A 72 0.28 5.18 -17.13
CA PRO A 72 -0.51 4.07 -16.62
C PRO A 72 0.24 2.74 -16.75
N LEU A 73 0.12 1.87 -15.73
CA LEU A 73 0.58 0.49 -15.83
C LEU A 73 -0.36 -0.25 -16.80
N ALA A 74 0.25 -0.92 -17.80
CA ALA A 74 -0.46 -1.61 -18.87
C ALA A 74 -1.37 -2.75 -18.38
#